data_AF-A0A9D5JU34-F1
#
_entry.id   AF-A0A9D5JU34-F1
#
_cell.length_a   1.000
_cell.length_b   1.000
_cell.length_c   1.000
_cell.angle_alpha   90.00
_cell.angle_beta   90.00
_cell.angle_gamma   90.00
#
_symmetry.space_group_name_H-M   'P 1'
#
loop_
_entity.id
_entity.type
_entity.pdbx_description
1 polymer ?
#
loop_
_entity_poly.entity_id
_entity_poly.type
_entity_poly.pdbx_seq_one_letter_code
_entity_poly.pdbx_strand_id
1 'polypeptide(L)'
;MRNQRGTCTLERGNTVRFDVELIATGHNPKRVESVLRRIKGLAASPTEIIEACPCRIATNISKGVSKKLKQHLEQTGAEVLIRRHEPVSVSIPAEPAAASSGETANRVRFSSAAPPVHARRHDHSPATAPEAHEAPTGNPDVISDESPAATPSSPPKITLKRSMREVLTALEDRDWTVREGALQELGAIPSDGVVGHIVKGLKDDVWQVRYTALQMLGKVGTGTIIKEIARCVEDDVWHVRLQAIETLRQLKSNKAVKPLLPALHDEHWQVRRRAVQVLGELQSTRALNGIIACLQDDVWQVRECAARALARMKSERAVKALTHGLSDPNWQVRSMAVAALREIGSERSIEALIDVLHDEEWMVHWQAAYALGKIGTIDILPVLARMERDTNSFLNESARKLLRSLDVLTEPTKASRPRAVYRSANPYANMCYIPAGEFIMGTDVGAENARPAHEVFLEGFFIDTYEVTNAHYKQFDPSHTYPAEQGRYPVVNVTWEEARAYAEWIGKRLPTEAEWEKASRGAEGRVYPWGSDFDSQRCNTQESGHRTLTPVDSYQNGQSVFGVWDLVGNVLEWTADRYTPYPLSQYDSPDFGEDFIVLRGGSWIHAKQQATCASRLYAPAGNRSNFIGFRCVKDLE
;
A
#
# COMPACT_ATOMS: atom_id res chain seq x y z
N MET A 1 -60.79 -46.12 -24.35
CA MET A 1 -60.15 -45.66 -25.61
C MET A 1 -60.57 -44.22 -25.85
N ARG A 2 -59.63 -43.27 -25.80
CA ARG A 2 -59.13 -42.49 -26.96
C ARG A 2 -60.19 -41.60 -27.63
N ASN A 3 -60.22 -40.33 -27.23
CA ASN A 3 -60.47 -39.21 -28.16
C ASN A 3 -59.18 -38.38 -28.23
N GLN A 4 -58.47 -38.47 -29.36
CA GLN A 4 -57.37 -37.57 -29.71
C GLN A 4 -57.87 -36.62 -30.81
N ARG A 5 -57.70 -35.31 -30.63
CA ARG A 5 -57.34 -34.35 -31.69
C ARG A 5 -57.10 -32.95 -31.13
N GLY A 6 -55.86 -32.48 -31.25
CA GLY A 6 -55.52 -31.09 -31.52
C GLY A 6 -55.91 -30.02 -30.49
N THR A 7 -55.26 -30.00 -29.32
CA THR A 7 -55.11 -28.73 -28.58
C THR A 7 -54.00 -27.89 -29.22
N CYS A 8 -54.37 -26.79 -29.88
CA CYS A 8 -53.39 -25.78 -30.31
C CYS A 8 -52.61 -25.26 -29.10
N THR A 9 -51.28 -25.41 -29.13
CA THR A 9 -50.37 -24.79 -28.17
C THR A 9 -50.34 -23.28 -28.38
N LEU A 10 -51.10 -22.55 -27.56
CA LEU A 10 -50.90 -21.11 -27.40
C LEU A 10 -49.60 -20.87 -26.61
N GLU A 11 -48.49 -20.84 -27.34
CA GLU A 11 -47.21 -20.33 -26.85
C GLU A 11 -47.40 -18.89 -26.37
N ARG A 12 -47.51 -18.68 -25.05
CA ARG A 12 -47.38 -17.34 -24.46
C ARG A 12 -45.90 -16.98 -24.45
N GLY A 13 -45.48 -16.47 -25.60
CA GLY A 13 -44.09 -16.39 -25.99
C GLY A 13 -43.21 -15.52 -25.11
N ASN A 14 -41.94 -15.90 -25.11
CA ASN A 14 -40.78 -15.11 -24.73
C ASN A 14 -40.92 -13.69 -25.32
N THR A 15 -41.28 -12.71 -24.48
CA THR A 15 -41.74 -11.40 -24.99
C THR A 15 -40.53 -10.59 -25.41
N VAL A 16 -40.17 -10.68 -26.69
CA VAL A 16 -38.98 -10.02 -27.26
C VAL A 16 -38.95 -8.56 -26.84
N ARG A 17 -37.88 -8.20 -26.12
CA ARG A 17 -37.60 -6.85 -25.62
C ARG A 17 -36.74 -6.09 -26.61
N PHE A 18 -36.80 -4.77 -26.55
CA PHE A 18 -36.17 -3.88 -27.51
C PHE A 18 -35.52 -2.68 -26.82
N ASP A 19 -34.44 -2.22 -27.42
CA ASP A 19 -33.73 -1.00 -27.07
C ASP A 19 -33.97 0.05 -28.17
N VAL A 20 -34.02 1.32 -27.79
CA VAL A 20 -34.28 2.45 -28.69
C VAL A 20 -33.16 3.47 -28.59
N GLU A 21 -32.51 3.75 -29.71
CA GLU A 21 -31.34 4.61 -29.83
C GLU A 21 -31.68 5.82 -30.71
N LEU A 22 -31.39 7.03 -30.20
CA LEU A 22 -31.38 8.26 -30.98
C LEU A 22 -30.04 8.31 -31.74
N ILE A 23 -30.11 8.34 -33.06
CA ILE A 23 -28.92 8.36 -33.93
C ILE A 23 -28.60 9.80 -34.36
N ALA A 24 -29.65 10.59 -34.66
CA ALA A 24 -29.52 12.01 -34.99
C ALA A 24 -30.79 12.78 -34.59
N THR A 25 -30.66 14.07 -34.27
CA THR A 25 -31.79 14.94 -33.92
C THR A 25 -32.44 15.64 -35.13
N GLY A 26 -31.87 15.48 -36.32
CA GLY A 26 -32.31 16.17 -37.54
C GLY A 26 -32.18 17.70 -37.47
N HIS A 27 -32.84 18.39 -38.40
CA HIS A 27 -32.71 19.84 -38.60
C HIS A 27 -33.43 20.71 -37.54
N ASN A 28 -34.13 20.13 -36.55
CA ASN A 28 -34.85 20.91 -35.54
C ASN A 28 -34.85 20.23 -34.15
N PRO A 29 -33.74 20.32 -33.39
CA PRO A 29 -33.63 19.70 -32.07
C PRO A 29 -34.72 20.18 -31.08
N LYS A 30 -35.19 21.44 -31.18
CA LYS A 30 -36.28 21.96 -30.32
C LYS A 30 -37.61 21.20 -30.51
N ARG A 31 -37.87 20.61 -31.69
CA ARG A 31 -39.03 19.72 -31.90
C ARG A 31 -38.83 18.36 -31.23
N VAL A 32 -37.63 17.78 -31.34
CA VAL A 32 -37.25 16.55 -30.62
C VAL A 32 -37.43 16.75 -29.12
N GLU A 33 -36.93 17.86 -28.60
CA GLU A 33 -37.04 18.25 -27.18
C GLU A 33 -38.50 18.35 -26.72
N SER A 34 -39.37 18.96 -27.54
CA SER A 34 -40.80 19.10 -27.25
C SER A 34 -41.54 17.74 -27.19
N VAL A 35 -41.11 16.76 -27.98
CA VAL A 35 -41.61 15.39 -27.91
C VAL A 35 -41.04 14.65 -26.69
N LEU A 36 -39.74 14.76 -26.44
CA LEU A 36 -39.08 14.20 -25.26
C LEU A 36 -39.71 14.72 -23.96
N ARG A 37 -39.98 16.03 -23.83
CA ARG A 37 -40.69 16.63 -22.68
C ARG A 37 -42.07 16.02 -22.38
N ARG A 38 -42.72 15.37 -23.37
CA ARG A 38 -44.03 14.70 -23.19
C ARG A 38 -43.91 13.24 -22.75
N ILE A 39 -42.71 12.66 -22.84
CA ILE A 39 -42.42 11.29 -22.43
C ILE A 39 -42.12 11.28 -20.93
N LYS A 40 -42.99 10.63 -20.15
CA LYS A 40 -42.75 10.42 -18.72
C LYS A 40 -41.72 9.31 -18.52
N GLY A 41 -40.75 9.54 -17.63
CA GLY A 41 -39.75 8.53 -17.24
C GLY A 41 -38.42 8.59 -18.00
N LEU A 42 -38.11 9.67 -18.72
CA LEU A 42 -36.74 9.93 -19.17
C LEU A 42 -35.82 10.12 -17.94
N ALA A 43 -34.66 9.45 -17.91
CA ALA A 43 -33.71 9.54 -16.80
C ALA A 43 -32.61 10.61 -16.97
N ALA A 44 -32.58 11.25 -18.13
CA ALA A 44 -31.86 12.49 -18.40
C ALA A 44 -32.88 13.52 -18.92
N SER A 45 -32.59 14.80 -18.76
CA SER A 45 -33.43 15.85 -19.31
C SER A 45 -33.49 15.78 -20.84
N PRO A 46 -34.58 16.25 -21.46
CA PRO A 46 -34.68 16.36 -22.92
C PRO A 46 -33.51 17.08 -23.60
N THR A 47 -32.86 18.03 -22.90
CA THR A 47 -31.66 18.75 -23.36
C THR A 47 -30.43 17.84 -23.34
N GLU A 48 -30.14 17.19 -22.20
CA GLU A 48 -29.00 16.26 -22.08
C GLU A 48 -29.08 15.09 -23.07
N ILE A 49 -30.29 14.59 -23.37
CA ILE A 49 -30.51 13.53 -24.38
C ILE A 49 -30.15 14.01 -25.79
N ILE A 50 -30.39 15.29 -26.10
CA ILE A 50 -30.07 15.91 -27.38
C ILE A 50 -28.56 16.17 -27.48
N GLU A 51 -27.93 16.65 -26.41
CA GLU A 51 -26.49 16.90 -26.32
C GLU A 51 -25.67 15.60 -26.39
N ALA A 52 -26.16 14.51 -25.78
CA ALA A 52 -25.52 13.20 -25.80
C ALA A 52 -25.75 12.39 -27.09
N CYS A 53 -26.42 12.95 -28.10
CA CYS A 53 -26.76 12.22 -29.34
C CYS A 53 -25.49 11.93 -30.18
N PRO A 54 -25.23 10.67 -30.62
CA PRO A 54 -26.11 9.50 -30.56
C PRO A 54 -26.11 8.78 -29.20
N CYS A 55 -27.31 8.49 -28.66
CA CYS A 55 -27.50 7.90 -27.34
C CYS A 55 -28.63 6.85 -27.30
N ARG A 56 -28.65 5.99 -26.27
CA ARG A 56 -29.76 5.06 -26.02
C ARG A 56 -30.81 5.70 -25.11
N ILE A 57 -32.02 5.92 -25.63
CA ILE A 57 -33.12 6.60 -24.92
C ILE A 57 -33.89 5.63 -24.01
N ALA A 58 -34.03 4.37 -24.42
CA ALA A 58 -34.76 3.35 -23.67
C ALA A 58 -34.14 1.96 -23.84
N THR A 59 -34.16 1.16 -22.77
CA THR A 59 -33.72 -0.24 -22.77
C THR A 59 -34.84 -1.18 -22.34
N ASN A 60 -34.81 -2.44 -22.79
CA ASN A 60 -35.66 -3.53 -22.28
C ASN A 60 -37.18 -3.25 -22.34
N ILE A 61 -37.64 -2.48 -23.34
CA ILE A 61 -39.06 -2.13 -23.50
C ILE A 61 -39.80 -3.09 -24.46
N SER A 62 -41.14 -3.10 -24.40
CA SER A 62 -41.96 -3.95 -25.26
C SER A 62 -42.03 -3.42 -26.70
N LYS A 63 -42.25 -4.33 -27.66
CA LYS A 63 -42.37 -4.03 -29.10
C LYS A 63 -43.38 -2.93 -29.44
N GLY A 64 -44.46 -2.82 -28.65
CA GLY A 64 -45.49 -1.80 -28.85
C GLY A 64 -45.06 -0.41 -28.40
N VAL A 65 -44.26 -0.32 -27.32
CA VAL A 65 -43.72 0.94 -26.81
C VAL A 65 -42.57 1.42 -27.70
N SER A 66 -41.64 0.53 -28.10
CA SER A 66 -40.51 0.91 -28.96
C SER A 66 -40.97 1.45 -30.32
N LYS A 67 -41.96 0.82 -30.95
CA LYS A 67 -42.58 1.33 -32.19
C LYS A 67 -43.24 2.69 -32.02
N LYS A 68 -44.03 2.90 -30.94
CA LYS A 68 -44.66 4.20 -30.68
C LYS A 68 -43.62 5.30 -30.44
N LEU A 69 -42.58 5.00 -29.65
CA LEU A 69 -41.50 5.95 -29.35
C LEU A 69 -40.77 6.38 -30.62
N LYS A 70 -40.36 5.41 -31.45
CA LYS A 70 -39.76 5.67 -32.76
C LYS A 70 -40.66 6.54 -33.65
N GLN A 71 -41.95 6.20 -33.78
CA GLN A 71 -42.90 6.97 -34.61
C GLN A 71 -43.03 8.44 -34.19
N HIS A 72 -43.06 8.75 -32.89
CA HIS A 72 -43.20 10.13 -32.41
C HIS A 72 -41.92 10.95 -32.59
N LEU A 73 -40.76 10.31 -32.54
CA LEU A 73 -39.47 10.96 -32.75
C LEU A 73 -39.16 11.15 -34.25
N GLU A 74 -39.44 10.18 -35.11
CA GLU A 74 -39.25 10.36 -36.57
C GLU A 74 -40.14 11.48 -37.14
N GLN A 75 -41.33 11.72 -36.55
CA GLN A 75 -42.18 12.86 -36.89
C GLN A 75 -41.54 14.24 -36.64
N THR A 76 -40.47 14.33 -35.84
CA THR A 76 -39.73 15.59 -35.65
C THR A 76 -38.55 15.75 -36.62
N GLY A 77 -38.24 14.71 -37.41
CA GLY A 77 -37.05 14.62 -38.26
C GLY A 77 -35.85 13.96 -37.58
N ALA A 78 -36.00 13.39 -36.39
CA ALA A 78 -34.94 12.63 -35.72
C ALA A 78 -34.80 11.21 -36.30
N GLU A 79 -33.56 10.72 -36.36
CA GLU A 79 -33.26 9.34 -36.76
C GLU A 79 -33.23 8.43 -35.53
N VAL A 80 -34.03 7.36 -35.56
CA VAL A 80 -34.19 6.45 -34.41
C VAL A 80 -34.06 4.99 -34.83
N LEU A 81 -33.14 4.29 -34.18
CA LEU A 81 -32.90 2.86 -34.37
C LEU A 81 -33.58 2.06 -33.25
N ILE A 82 -34.20 0.93 -33.61
CA ILE A 82 -34.70 -0.06 -32.65
C ILE A 82 -33.85 -1.31 -32.79
N ARG A 83 -33.18 -1.72 -31.71
CA ARG A 83 -32.42 -2.98 -31.64
C ARG A 83 -33.17 -4.00 -30.79
N ARG A 84 -32.99 -5.29 -31.07
CA ARG A 84 -33.44 -6.34 -30.16
C ARG A 84 -32.62 -6.23 -28.87
N HIS A 85 -33.27 -6.29 -27.72
CA HIS A 85 -32.56 -6.33 -26.45
C HIS A 85 -31.96 -7.72 -26.30
N GLU A 86 -30.63 -7.81 -26.36
CA GLU A 86 -29.88 -9.01 -26.04
C GLU A 86 -29.45 -8.92 -24.58
N PRO A 87 -29.85 -9.86 -23.71
CA PRO A 87 -29.32 -9.92 -22.36
C PRO A 87 -27.82 -10.22 -22.48
N VAL A 88 -27.01 -9.45 -21.73
CA VAL A 88 -25.55 -9.67 -21.69
C VAL A 88 -25.28 -11.06 -21.13
N SER A 89 -24.91 -11.99 -22.00
CA SER A 89 -24.36 -13.28 -21.58
C SER A 89 -22.91 -13.04 -21.17
N VAL A 90 -22.66 -13.07 -19.87
CA VAL A 90 -21.29 -13.11 -19.37
C VAL A 90 -20.77 -14.52 -19.62
N SER A 91 -19.80 -14.64 -20.52
CA SER A 91 -19.06 -15.86 -20.76
C SER A 91 -18.29 -16.25 -19.50
N ILE A 92 -18.63 -17.40 -18.93
CA ILE A 92 -17.89 -18.03 -17.83
C ILE A 92 -16.49 -18.38 -18.34
N PRO A 93 -15.40 -17.94 -17.68
CA PRO A 93 -14.08 -18.52 -17.91
C PRO A 93 -14.13 -19.99 -17.51
N ALA A 94 -13.88 -20.90 -18.45
CA ALA A 94 -13.89 -22.32 -18.16
C ALA A 94 -12.83 -22.66 -17.10
N GLU A 95 -13.20 -23.43 -16.08
CA GLU A 95 -12.24 -23.97 -15.12
C GLU A 95 -11.17 -24.79 -15.86
N PRO A 96 -9.87 -24.66 -15.50
CA PRO A 96 -8.86 -25.56 -16.00
C PRO A 96 -9.15 -26.96 -15.47
N ALA A 97 -9.49 -27.88 -16.38
CA ALA A 97 -9.82 -29.26 -16.03
C ALA A 97 -8.65 -29.91 -15.29
N ALA A 98 -8.95 -30.51 -14.13
CA ALA A 98 -7.97 -31.24 -13.34
C ALA A 98 -7.34 -32.37 -14.17
N ALA A 99 -6.01 -32.29 -14.39
CA ALA A 99 -5.27 -33.31 -15.10
C ALA A 99 -5.25 -34.61 -14.29
N SER A 100 -6.03 -35.59 -14.73
CA SER A 100 -5.96 -36.96 -14.20
C SER A 100 -4.79 -37.68 -14.87
N SER A 101 -3.78 -38.06 -14.07
CA SER A 101 -2.68 -38.90 -14.50
C SER A 101 -3.12 -40.38 -14.55
N GLY A 102 -3.89 -40.73 -15.58
CA GLY A 102 -4.18 -42.11 -15.97
C GLY A 102 -3.34 -42.53 -17.16
N GLU A 103 -2.45 -43.52 -16.98
CA GLU A 103 -1.67 -44.10 -18.08
C GLU A 103 -2.53 -44.83 -19.12
N THR A 104 -1.88 -45.20 -20.23
CA THR A 104 -2.31 -46.03 -21.39
C THR A 104 -2.66 -45.24 -22.66
N ALA A 105 -2.18 -45.61 -23.85
CA ALA A 105 -1.10 -46.56 -24.19
C ALA A 105 -0.47 -46.16 -25.53
N ASN A 106 0.87 -46.13 -25.61
CA ASN A 106 1.55 -45.98 -26.89
C ASN A 106 1.81 -47.37 -27.50
N ARG A 107 1.38 -47.59 -28.74
CA ARG A 107 1.35 -48.92 -29.37
C ARG A 107 2.17 -48.97 -30.67
N VAL A 108 3.49 -49.08 -30.53
CA VAL A 108 4.37 -49.53 -31.61
C VAL A 108 5.20 -50.71 -31.10
N ARG A 109 5.11 -51.84 -31.81
CA ARG A 109 5.89 -53.06 -31.55
C ARG A 109 7.20 -53.02 -32.31
N PHE A 110 8.28 -53.52 -31.70
CA PHE A 110 9.36 -54.40 -32.19
C PHE A 110 10.47 -54.30 -31.12
N SER A 111 11.23 -55.32 -30.70
CA SER A 111 11.23 -56.77 -30.84
C SER A 111 12.45 -57.28 -30.03
N SER A 112 12.33 -58.46 -29.39
CA SER A 112 13.40 -59.38 -28.97
C SER A 112 14.35 -59.09 -27.77
N ALA A 113 14.53 -60.17 -26.99
CA ALA A 113 15.73 -60.61 -26.26
C ALA A 113 16.09 -60.02 -24.86
N ALA A 114 15.49 -60.64 -23.84
CA ALA A 114 16.10 -61.27 -22.64
C ALA A 114 17.09 -60.52 -21.67
N PRO A 115 17.01 -60.79 -20.34
CA PRO A 115 17.83 -60.16 -19.28
C PRO A 115 18.87 -61.17 -18.72
N PRO A 116 19.35 -61.13 -17.44
CA PRO A 116 19.40 -60.10 -16.38
C PRO A 116 20.84 -59.89 -15.81
N VAL A 117 20.99 -59.19 -14.66
CA VAL A 117 21.71 -59.64 -13.42
C VAL A 117 22.18 -58.46 -12.54
N HIS A 118 22.07 -58.67 -11.21
CA HIS A 118 22.68 -58.07 -10.01
C HIS A 118 23.80 -56.99 -10.09
N ALA A 119 24.17 -56.25 -9.03
CA ALA A 119 23.55 -55.80 -7.76
C ALA A 119 24.65 -55.10 -6.92
N ARG A 120 24.27 -54.25 -5.93
CA ARG A 120 25.14 -53.70 -4.84
C ARG A 120 26.25 -52.74 -5.33
N ARG A 121 26.91 -51.90 -4.52
CA ARG A 121 26.69 -51.20 -3.21
C ARG A 121 27.96 -50.33 -3.00
N HIS A 122 27.90 -49.31 -2.13
CA HIS A 122 29.05 -48.59 -1.54
C HIS A 122 29.89 -47.76 -2.57
N ASP A 123 30.60 -46.70 -2.22
CA ASP A 123 30.51 -45.71 -1.12
C ASP A 123 31.35 -44.48 -1.54
N HIS A 124 31.32 -43.42 -0.72
CA HIS A 124 32.28 -42.28 -0.69
C HIS A 124 32.12 -41.10 -1.68
N SER A 125 31.81 -39.96 -1.08
CA SER A 125 32.13 -38.57 -1.50
C SER A 125 33.66 -38.32 -1.52
N PRO A 126 34.20 -37.12 -1.85
CA PRO A 126 33.51 -35.85 -2.21
C PRO A 126 34.11 -35.03 -3.39
N ALA A 127 33.40 -33.94 -3.72
CA ALA A 127 33.89 -32.65 -4.22
C ALA A 127 34.69 -32.55 -5.54
N THR A 128 34.00 -32.11 -6.60
CA THR A 128 34.47 -31.07 -7.54
C THR A 128 33.28 -30.31 -8.13
N ALA A 129 33.24 -29.00 -7.92
CA ALA A 129 32.58 -28.01 -8.80
C ALA A 129 33.69 -27.29 -9.61
N PRO A 130 33.41 -26.47 -10.64
CA PRO A 130 32.10 -26.00 -11.12
C PRO A 130 31.88 -26.18 -12.63
N GLU A 131 30.62 -26.16 -13.08
CA GLU A 131 30.30 -25.55 -14.39
C GLU A 131 28.82 -25.20 -14.54
N ALA A 132 28.56 -24.24 -15.42
CA ALA A 132 27.31 -23.54 -15.59
C ALA A 132 26.12 -24.43 -16.00
N HIS A 133 24.95 -24.16 -15.42
CA HIS A 133 23.70 -24.24 -16.16
C HIS A 133 22.80 -23.05 -15.82
N GLU A 134 22.47 -22.29 -16.86
CA GLU A 134 21.38 -21.33 -16.84
C GLU A 134 20.07 -22.06 -16.50
N ALA A 135 19.33 -21.55 -15.52
CA ALA A 135 17.97 -21.96 -15.21
C ALA A 135 17.08 -20.71 -15.22
N PRO A 136 15.82 -20.81 -15.69
CA PRO A 136 15.10 -19.65 -16.17
C PRO A 136 14.59 -18.74 -15.05
N THR A 137 14.66 -17.44 -15.32
CA THR A 137 13.89 -16.41 -14.61
C THR A 137 12.40 -16.77 -14.62
N GLY A 138 11.82 -17.00 -13.44
CA GLY A 138 10.42 -17.37 -13.28
C GLY A 138 9.99 -17.32 -11.82
N ASN A 139 9.74 -16.11 -11.33
CA ASN A 139 9.09 -15.92 -10.02
C ASN A 139 7.73 -16.64 -10.04
N PRO A 140 7.41 -17.51 -9.08
CA PRO A 140 6.04 -17.95 -8.88
C PRO A 140 5.22 -16.77 -8.34
N ASP A 141 4.16 -16.42 -9.08
CA ASP A 141 3.39 -15.19 -8.91
C ASP A 141 2.99 -14.88 -7.46
N VAL A 142 3.46 -13.72 -6.98
CA VAL A 142 2.73 -12.98 -5.95
C VAL A 142 1.42 -12.57 -6.58
N ILE A 143 0.31 -13.19 -6.16
CA ILE A 143 -1.04 -12.80 -6.55
C ILE A 143 -1.30 -11.39 -5.99
N SER A 144 -0.95 -10.40 -6.80
CA SER A 144 -1.29 -9.01 -6.57
C SER A 144 -2.78 -8.81 -6.69
N ASP A 145 -3.30 -7.91 -5.85
CA ASP A 145 -4.70 -7.50 -5.82
C ASP A 145 -5.08 -6.84 -7.17
N GLU A 146 -5.61 -7.63 -8.11
CA GLU A 146 -6.20 -7.11 -9.35
C GLU A 146 -7.44 -6.28 -9.00
N SER A 147 -7.21 -4.99 -8.73
CA SER A 147 -8.23 -3.97 -9.02
C SER A 147 -8.65 -4.17 -10.47
N PRO A 148 -9.93 -4.47 -10.75
CA PRO A 148 -10.35 -4.79 -12.11
C PRO A 148 -10.04 -3.60 -13.01
N ALA A 149 -9.22 -3.84 -14.02
CA ALA A 149 -8.91 -2.85 -15.05
C ALA A 149 -10.23 -2.24 -15.55
N ALA A 150 -10.27 -0.91 -15.68
CA ALA A 150 -11.48 -0.19 -16.04
C ALA A 150 -12.02 -0.69 -17.38
N THR A 151 -13.01 -1.59 -17.34
CA THR A 151 -13.79 -1.96 -18.51
C THR A 151 -14.32 -0.68 -19.15
N PRO A 152 -14.28 -0.55 -20.49
CA PRO A 152 -14.79 0.66 -21.15
C PRO A 152 -16.21 0.90 -20.65
N SER A 153 -16.44 2.11 -20.12
CA SER A 153 -17.63 2.45 -19.35
C SER A 153 -18.88 2.07 -20.15
N SER A 154 -19.56 1.00 -19.72
CA SER A 154 -20.83 0.62 -20.31
C SER A 154 -21.76 1.82 -20.23
N PRO A 155 -22.42 2.22 -21.32
CA PRO A 155 -23.28 3.40 -21.30
C PRO A 155 -24.32 3.24 -20.18
N PRO A 156 -24.62 4.31 -19.42
CA PRO A 156 -25.38 4.20 -18.18
C PRO A 156 -26.68 3.44 -18.43
N LYS A 157 -26.88 2.32 -17.71
CA LYS A 157 -28.11 1.52 -17.76
C LYS A 157 -29.25 2.32 -17.16
N ILE A 158 -29.84 3.16 -17.99
CA ILE A 158 -31.06 3.91 -17.72
C ILE A 158 -32.22 2.91 -17.74
N THR A 159 -32.51 2.33 -16.58
CA THR A 159 -33.77 1.64 -16.30
C THR A 159 -34.81 2.64 -15.81
N LEU A 160 -36.02 2.53 -16.35
CA LEU A 160 -37.20 3.23 -15.84
C LEU A 160 -37.43 2.82 -14.38
N LYS A 161 -37.36 3.78 -13.44
CA LYS A 161 -37.73 3.54 -12.04
C LYS A 161 -39.16 3.00 -11.99
N ARG A 162 -39.31 1.72 -11.61
CA ARG A 162 -40.61 1.13 -11.31
C ARG A 162 -41.23 1.91 -10.15
N SER A 163 -42.55 2.07 -10.16
CA SER A 163 -43.25 2.58 -8.97
C SER A 163 -43.03 1.62 -7.79
N MET A 164 -43.06 2.12 -6.55
CA MET A 164 -42.86 1.28 -5.36
C MET A 164 -43.76 0.02 -5.38
N ARG A 165 -44.99 0.14 -5.89
CA ARG A 165 -45.92 -1.00 -6.04
C ARG A 165 -45.44 -2.05 -7.05
N GLU A 166 -44.86 -1.63 -8.17
CA GLU A 166 -44.26 -2.52 -9.18
C GLU A 166 -42.97 -3.18 -8.66
N VAL A 167 -42.14 -2.45 -7.91
CA VAL A 167 -40.95 -3.03 -7.25
C VAL A 167 -41.36 -4.11 -6.23
N LEU A 168 -42.35 -3.82 -5.39
CA LEU A 168 -42.88 -4.77 -4.42
C LEU A 168 -43.54 -6.00 -5.08
N THR A 169 -44.13 -5.83 -6.27
CA THR A 169 -44.67 -6.96 -7.05
C THR A 169 -43.54 -7.80 -7.65
N ALA A 170 -42.47 -7.15 -8.10
CA ALA A 170 -41.31 -7.82 -8.70
C ALA A 170 -40.46 -8.63 -7.70
N LEU A 171 -40.55 -8.34 -6.39
CA LEU A 171 -39.97 -9.21 -5.34
C LEU A 171 -40.63 -10.60 -5.28
N GLU A 172 -41.84 -10.76 -5.81
CA GLU A 172 -42.59 -12.02 -5.82
C GLU A 172 -42.62 -12.66 -7.22
N ASP A 173 -41.77 -12.20 -8.15
CA ASP A 173 -41.67 -12.74 -9.51
C ASP A 173 -41.03 -14.15 -9.51
N ARG A 174 -41.40 -14.97 -10.50
CA ARG A 174 -40.83 -16.31 -10.69
C ARG A 174 -39.38 -16.25 -11.17
N ASP A 175 -39.01 -15.21 -11.91
CA ASP A 175 -37.64 -15.00 -12.38
C ASP A 175 -36.79 -14.36 -11.27
N TRP A 176 -35.78 -15.09 -10.81
CA TRP A 176 -34.88 -14.63 -9.74
C TRP A 176 -34.12 -13.35 -10.12
N THR A 177 -33.84 -13.12 -11.40
CA THR A 177 -33.17 -11.88 -11.87
C THR A 177 -34.08 -10.67 -11.71
N VAL A 178 -35.40 -10.86 -11.81
CA VAL A 178 -36.40 -9.82 -11.58
C VAL A 178 -36.54 -9.51 -10.09
N ARG A 179 -36.46 -10.53 -9.23
CA ARG A 179 -36.41 -10.36 -7.76
C ARG A 179 -35.13 -9.66 -7.32
N GLU A 180 -33.97 -10.08 -7.84
CA GLU A 180 -32.69 -9.43 -7.58
C GLU A 180 -32.68 -7.95 -8.00
N GLY A 181 -33.10 -7.65 -9.23
CA GLY A 181 -33.21 -6.28 -9.71
C GLY A 181 -34.15 -5.43 -8.84
N ALA A 182 -35.26 -6.00 -8.37
CA ALA A 182 -36.15 -5.32 -7.43
C ALA A 182 -35.50 -5.04 -6.07
N LEU A 183 -34.67 -5.94 -5.53
CA LEU A 183 -33.89 -5.68 -4.31
C LEU A 183 -32.86 -4.56 -4.51
N GLN A 184 -32.17 -4.53 -5.65
CA GLN A 184 -31.23 -3.46 -5.99
C GLN A 184 -31.95 -2.11 -6.12
N GLU A 185 -33.13 -2.07 -6.76
CA GLU A 185 -33.99 -0.89 -6.85
C GLU A 185 -34.44 -0.42 -5.45
N LEU A 186 -34.80 -1.32 -4.53
CA LEU A 186 -35.13 -0.95 -3.14
C LEU A 186 -33.92 -0.45 -2.35
N GLY A 187 -32.75 -1.07 -2.50
CA GLY A 187 -31.51 -0.65 -1.83
C GLY A 187 -31.02 0.74 -2.23
N ALA A 188 -31.45 1.24 -3.39
CA ALA A 188 -31.20 2.61 -3.85
C ALA A 188 -32.20 3.66 -3.27
N ILE A 189 -33.21 3.24 -2.50
CA ILE A 189 -34.20 4.12 -1.88
C ILE A 189 -33.84 4.30 -0.38
N PRO A 190 -33.39 5.50 0.05
CA PRO A 190 -33.07 5.76 1.45
C PRO A 190 -34.36 5.92 2.28
N SER A 191 -34.94 4.80 2.71
CA SER A 191 -36.14 4.78 3.55
C SER A 191 -36.20 3.54 4.45
N ASP A 192 -36.35 3.73 5.76
CA ASP A 192 -36.50 2.62 6.73
C ASP A 192 -37.67 1.68 6.38
N GLY A 193 -38.68 2.18 5.67
CA GLY A 193 -39.84 1.40 5.22
C GLY A 193 -39.50 0.28 4.24
N VAL A 194 -38.37 0.34 3.51
CA VAL A 194 -37.98 -0.74 2.58
C VAL A 194 -37.28 -1.91 3.27
N VAL A 195 -36.73 -1.72 4.48
CA VAL A 195 -35.91 -2.72 5.19
C VAL A 195 -36.69 -4.02 5.41
N GLY A 196 -37.96 -3.93 5.82
CA GLY A 196 -38.83 -5.09 6.02
C GLY A 196 -39.12 -5.89 4.74
N HIS A 197 -39.01 -5.28 3.57
CA HIS A 197 -39.16 -5.95 2.28
C HIS A 197 -37.85 -6.62 1.85
N ILE A 198 -36.70 -5.97 2.02
CA ILE A 198 -35.39 -6.55 1.74
C ILE A 198 -35.13 -7.76 2.66
N VAL A 199 -35.56 -7.70 3.93
CA VAL A 199 -35.51 -8.84 4.88
C VAL A 199 -36.29 -10.08 4.40
N LYS A 200 -37.33 -9.94 3.55
CA LYS A 200 -37.99 -11.11 2.94
C LYS A 200 -37.07 -11.84 1.97
N GLY A 201 -36.25 -11.10 1.21
CA GLY A 201 -35.28 -11.67 0.26
C GLY A 201 -34.20 -12.53 0.89
N LEU A 202 -33.98 -12.43 2.20
CA LEU A 202 -33.09 -13.33 2.96
C LEU A 202 -33.58 -14.79 3.01
N LYS A 203 -34.84 -15.06 2.62
CA LYS A 203 -35.46 -16.39 2.60
C LYS A 203 -35.74 -16.89 1.19
N ASP A 204 -35.13 -16.28 0.19
CA ASP A 204 -35.31 -16.64 -1.21
C ASP A 204 -34.69 -18.01 -1.52
N ASP A 205 -35.29 -18.74 -2.47
CA ASP A 205 -34.79 -20.04 -2.91
C ASP A 205 -33.45 -19.91 -3.64
N VAL A 206 -33.18 -18.76 -4.27
CA VAL A 206 -31.97 -18.50 -5.05
C VAL A 206 -30.94 -17.72 -4.23
N TRP A 207 -29.73 -18.29 -4.10
CA TRP A 207 -28.67 -17.73 -3.26
C TRP A 207 -28.22 -16.33 -3.69
N GLN A 208 -28.23 -16.00 -4.99
CA GLN A 208 -27.92 -14.66 -5.50
C GLN A 208 -28.89 -13.62 -4.94
N VAL A 209 -30.18 -13.96 -4.82
CA VAL A 209 -31.21 -13.05 -4.28
C VAL A 209 -30.99 -12.87 -2.77
N ARG A 210 -30.63 -13.93 -2.03
CA ARG A 210 -30.24 -13.84 -0.61
C ARG A 210 -28.99 -12.99 -0.40
N TYR A 211 -27.96 -13.19 -1.22
CA TYR A 211 -26.71 -12.42 -1.22
C TYR A 211 -26.96 -10.94 -1.49
N THR A 212 -27.72 -10.61 -2.54
CA THR A 212 -28.05 -9.23 -2.91
C THR A 212 -28.93 -8.59 -1.83
N ALA A 213 -29.85 -9.31 -1.19
CA ALA A 213 -30.58 -8.83 -0.03
C ALA A 213 -29.63 -8.44 1.13
N LEU A 214 -28.68 -9.30 1.49
CA LEU A 214 -27.67 -9.00 2.53
C LEU A 214 -26.80 -7.79 2.17
N GLN A 215 -26.40 -7.66 0.90
CA GLN A 215 -25.61 -6.52 0.43
C GLN A 215 -26.40 -5.20 0.52
N MET A 216 -27.70 -5.21 0.21
CA MET A 216 -28.55 -4.02 0.35
C MET A 216 -28.86 -3.70 1.82
N LEU A 217 -29.03 -4.71 2.68
CA LEU A 217 -29.15 -4.51 4.12
C LEU A 217 -27.87 -3.95 4.75
N GLY A 218 -26.68 -4.17 4.18
CA GLY A 218 -25.45 -3.51 4.62
C GLY A 218 -25.45 -2.00 4.37
N LYS A 219 -26.09 -1.56 3.27
CA LYS A 219 -26.18 -0.15 2.88
C LYS A 219 -27.30 0.63 3.60
N VAL A 220 -28.44 -0.03 3.85
CA VAL A 220 -29.67 0.62 4.35
C VAL A 220 -30.01 0.22 5.79
N GLY A 221 -29.41 -0.86 6.31
CA GLY A 221 -29.83 -1.50 7.56
C GLY A 221 -29.51 -0.72 8.82
N THR A 222 -30.45 -0.74 9.77
CA THR A 222 -30.26 -0.29 11.15
C THR A 222 -29.97 -1.48 12.07
N GLY A 223 -29.46 -1.26 13.29
CA GLY A 223 -29.09 -2.34 14.22
C GLY A 223 -30.22 -3.26 14.74
N THR A 224 -31.42 -3.17 14.17
CA THR A 224 -32.61 -3.97 14.50
C THR A 224 -32.62 -5.34 13.79
N ILE A 225 -32.13 -5.42 12.56
CA ILE A 225 -32.16 -6.62 11.68
C ILE A 225 -31.05 -7.65 11.95
N ILE A 226 -30.29 -7.51 13.04
CA ILE A 226 -29.16 -8.38 13.36
C ILE A 226 -29.61 -9.83 13.55
N LYS A 227 -30.82 -10.08 14.05
CA LYS A 227 -31.37 -11.45 14.23
C LYS A 227 -31.72 -12.11 12.90
N GLU A 228 -32.09 -11.32 11.90
CA GLU A 228 -32.48 -11.78 10.57
C GLU A 228 -31.22 -12.13 9.78
N ILE A 229 -30.23 -11.23 9.75
CA ILE A 229 -28.92 -11.48 9.14
C ILE A 229 -28.20 -12.66 9.81
N ALA A 230 -28.31 -12.79 11.14
CA ALA A 230 -27.73 -13.92 11.90
C ALA A 230 -28.15 -15.29 11.38
N ARG A 231 -29.36 -15.45 10.82
CA ARG A 231 -29.79 -16.73 10.23
C ARG A 231 -29.01 -17.07 8.96
N CYS A 232 -28.62 -16.07 8.18
CA CYS A 232 -27.84 -16.24 6.96
C CYS A 232 -26.35 -16.53 7.22
N VAL A 233 -25.89 -16.51 8.48
CA VAL A 233 -24.55 -16.98 8.86
C VAL A 233 -24.48 -18.52 8.81
N GLU A 234 -25.62 -19.20 8.86
CA GLU A 234 -25.77 -20.67 8.77
C GLU A 234 -26.41 -21.10 7.42
N ASP A 235 -26.31 -20.26 6.39
CA ASP A 235 -26.87 -20.51 5.04
C ASP A 235 -26.18 -21.67 4.31
N ASP A 236 -26.89 -22.37 3.42
CA ASP A 236 -26.33 -23.50 2.65
C ASP A 236 -25.20 -23.06 1.70
N VAL A 237 -25.19 -21.80 1.24
CA VAL A 237 -24.18 -21.29 0.31
C VAL A 237 -23.16 -20.41 1.03
N TRP A 238 -21.88 -20.80 0.96
CA TRP A 238 -20.78 -20.09 1.64
C TRP A 238 -20.63 -18.61 1.23
N HIS A 239 -20.96 -18.23 -0.01
CA HIS A 239 -21.00 -16.84 -0.44
C HIS A 239 -22.02 -16.01 0.36
N VAL A 240 -23.19 -16.59 0.67
CA VAL A 240 -24.24 -15.95 1.47
C VAL A 240 -23.79 -15.85 2.94
N ARG A 241 -23.18 -16.91 3.49
CA ARG A 241 -22.57 -16.90 4.84
C ARG A 241 -21.51 -15.81 4.97
N LEU A 242 -20.58 -15.73 4.03
CA LEU A 242 -19.53 -14.71 4.00
C LEU A 242 -20.12 -13.29 3.93
N GLN A 243 -21.10 -13.07 3.06
CA GLN A 243 -21.75 -11.78 2.92
C GLN A 243 -22.56 -11.40 4.17
N ALA A 244 -23.17 -12.36 4.86
CA ALA A 244 -23.86 -12.11 6.12
C ALA A 244 -22.90 -11.60 7.20
N ILE A 245 -21.69 -12.17 7.28
CA ILE A 245 -20.64 -11.70 8.20
C ILE A 245 -20.16 -10.29 7.85
N GLU A 246 -19.94 -9.97 6.57
CA GLU A 246 -19.54 -8.62 6.15
C GLU A 246 -20.66 -7.59 6.38
N THR A 247 -21.92 -7.97 6.20
CA THR A 247 -23.08 -7.12 6.56
C THR A 247 -23.15 -6.90 8.09
N LEU A 248 -22.89 -7.92 8.92
CA LEU A 248 -22.81 -7.77 10.37
C LEU A 248 -21.65 -6.88 10.82
N ARG A 249 -20.51 -6.93 10.12
CA ARG A 249 -19.35 -6.06 10.32
C ARG A 249 -19.69 -4.59 10.08
N GLN A 250 -20.39 -4.29 8.99
CA GLN A 250 -20.80 -2.92 8.64
C GLN A 250 -21.71 -2.30 9.71
N LEU A 251 -22.57 -3.10 10.36
CA LEU A 251 -23.42 -2.66 11.47
C LEU A 251 -22.66 -2.40 12.79
N LYS A 252 -21.37 -2.79 12.90
CA LYS A 252 -20.47 -2.55 14.05
C LYS A 252 -21.07 -2.81 15.44
N SER A 253 -21.99 -3.77 15.55
CA SER A 253 -22.78 -3.98 16.77
C SER A 253 -22.34 -5.20 17.56
N ASN A 254 -22.07 -5.02 18.86
CA ASN A 254 -21.76 -6.11 19.79
C ASN A 254 -22.86 -7.19 19.91
N LYS A 255 -24.09 -6.92 19.42
CA LYS A 255 -25.14 -7.93 19.29
C LYS A 255 -24.82 -9.01 18.24
N ALA A 256 -23.96 -8.72 17.27
CA ALA A 256 -23.51 -9.65 16.24
C ALA A 256 -22.54 -10.73 16.76
N VAL A 257 -21.88 -10.50 17.91
CA VAL A 257 -20.85 -11.42 18.43
C VAL A 257 -21.38 -12.85 18.59
N LYS A 258 -22.54 -13.03 19.24
CA LYS A 258 -23.09 -14.38 19.48
C LYS A 258 -23.44 -15.11 18.17
N PRO A 259 -24.15 -14.48 17.20
CA PRO A 259 -24.33 -15.03 15.84
C PRO A 259 -23.06 -15.39 15.07
N LEU A 260 -21.93 -14.73 15.34
CA LEU A 260 -20.68 -14.95 14.60
C LEU A 260 -19.83 -16.10 15.16
N LEU A 261 -20.11 -16.60 16.37
CA LEU A 261 -19.32 -17.69 16.97
C LEU A 261 -19.36 -19.01 16.18
N PRO A 262 -20.51 -19.48 15.63
CA PRO A 262 -20.54 -20.70 14.81
C PRO A 262 -19.67 -20.61 13.56
N ALA A 263 -19.59 -19.44 12.93
CA ALA A 263 -18.81 -19.22 11.71
C ALA A 263 -17.28 -19.36 11.88
N LEU A 264 -16.77 -19.41 13.12
CA LEU A 264 -15.38 -19.78 13.40
C LEU A 264 -15.08 -21.25 13.06
N HIS A 265 -16.11 -22.09 12.97
CA HIS A 265 -16.04 -23.51 12.67
C HIS A 265 -16.71 -23.87 11.33
N ASP A 266 -16.85 -22.90 10.43
CA ASP A 266 -17.43 -23.10 9.10
C ASP A 266 -16.58 -24.05 8.24
N GLU A 267 -17.22 -24.86 7.40
CA GLU A 267 -16.53 -25.72 6.42
C GLU A 267 -15.61 -24.91 5.49
N HIS A 268 -15.99 -23.67 5.15
CA HIS A 268 -15.30 -22.86 4.15
C HIS A 268 -14.34 -21.85 4.81
N TRP A 269 -13.04 -22.00 4.54
CA TRP A 269 -11.97 -21.23 5.18
C TRP A 269 -12.13 -19.71 5.06
N GLN A 270 -12.71 -19.20 3.96
CA GLN A 270 -12.94 -17.75 3.80
C GLN A 270 -13.97 -17.21 4.80
N VAL A 271 -14.98 -18.02 5.14
CA VAL A 271 -16.01 -17.70 6.13
C VAL A 271 -15.37 -17.68 7.52
N ARG A 272 -14.56 -18.71 7.87
CA ARG A 272 -13.77 -18.74 9.12
C ARG A 272 -12.86 -17.52 9.26
N ARG A 273 -12.03 -17.24 8.24
CA ARG A 273 -11.13 -16.06 8.21
C ARG A 273 -11.88 -14.75 8.44
N ARG A 274 -13.03 -14.56 7.77
CA ARG A 274 -13.82 -13.34 7.92
C ARG A 274 -14.48 -13.25 9.29
N ALA A 275 -14.99 -14.36 9.84
CA ALA A 275 -15.53 -14.41 11.20
C ALA A 275 -14.47 -14.01 12.24
N VAL A 276 -13.26 -14.57 12.15
CA VAL A 276 -12.09 -14.22 12.96
C VAL A 276 -11.77 -12.72 12.88
N GLN A 277 -11.66 -12.17 11.66
CA GLN A 277 -11.38 -10.75 11.45
C GLN A 277 -12.42 -9.86 12.15
N VAL A 278 -13.71 -10.13 11.93
CA VAL A 278 -14.81 -9.30 12.46
C VAL A 278 -14.90 -9.40 13.99
N LEU A 279 -14.68 -10.58 14.56
CA LEU A 279 -14.68 -10.76 16.02
C LEU A 279 -13.48 -10.10 16.70
N GLY A 280 -12.32 -10.05 16.02
CA GLY A 280 -11.16 -9.25 16.43
C GLY A 280 -11.37 -7.75 16.31
N GLU A 281 -12.02 -7.26 15.23
CA GLU A 281 -12.41 -5.85 15.06
C GLU A 281 -13.43 -5.39 16.12
N LEU A 282 -14.33 -6.28 16.55
CA LEU A 282 -15.25 -6.05 17.67
C LEU A 282 -14.62 -6.26 19.06
N GLN A 283 -13.33 -6.63 19.13
CA GLN A 283 -12.54 -6.90 20.34
C GLN A 283 -13.26 -7.76 21.39
N SER A 284 -14.07 -8.74 20.96
CA SER A 284 -14.99 -9.40 21.89
C SER A 284 -14.34 -10.53 22.70
N THR A 285 -14.19 -10.33 24.01
CA THR A 285 -13.66 -11.35 24.93
C THR A 285 -14.43 -12.68 24.93
N ARG A 286 -15.70 -12.69 24.48
CA ARG A 286 -16.50 -13.92 24.31
C ARG A 286 -16.03 -14.79 23.15
N ALA A 287 -15.42 -14.19 22.13
CA ALA A 287 -14.89 -14.91 20.96
C ALA A 287 -13.47 -15.44 21.17
N LEU A 288 -12.77 -14.97 22.22
CA LEU A 288 -11.35 -15.22 22.48
C LEU A 288 -10.95 -16.71 22.38
N ASN A 289 -11.70 -17.61 23.03
CA ASN A 289 -11.40 -19.04 22.99
C ASN A 289 -11.56 -19.63 21.57
N GLY A 290 -12.54 -19.15 20.79
CA GLY A 290 -12.75 -19.59 19.41
C GLY A 290 -11.66 -19.07 18.47
N ILE A 291 -11.26 -17.80 18.61
CA ILE A 291 -10.14 -17.22 17.85
C ILE A 291 -8.82 -17.93 18.20
N ILE A 292 -8.60 -18.29 19.47
CA ILE A 292 -7.46 -19.12 19.88
C ILE A 292 -7.47 -20.49 19.20
N ALA A 293 -8.64 -21.13 19.03
CA ALA A 293 -8.74 -22.39 18.29
C ALA A 293 -8.39 -22.21 16.79
N CYS A 294 -8.73 -21.07 16.19
CA CYS A 294 -8.36 -20.75 14.80
C CYS A 294 -6.84 -20.55 14.57
N LEU A 295 -6.01 -20.49 15.62
CA LEU A 295 -4.54 -20.60 15.46
C LEU A 295 -4.08 -22.02 15.07
N GLN A 296 -4.98 -23.00 15.06
CA GLN A 296 -4.72 -24.40 14.69
C GLN A 296 -5.56 -24.83 13.48
N ASP A 297 -6.05 -23.86 12.72
CA ASP A 297 -6.80 -24.07 11.47
C ASP A 297 -5.94 -24.73 10.39
N ASP A 298 -6.55 -25.54 9.52
CA ASP A 298 -5.84 -26.17 8.40
C ASP A 298 -5.28 -25.13 7.41
N VAL A 299 -5.96 -23.98 7.27
CA VAL A 299 -5.61 -22.94 6.30
C VAL A 299 -4.77 -21.83 6.97
N TRP A 300 -3.57 -21.59 6.44
CA TRP A 300 -2.62 -20.62 7.02
C TRP A 300 -3.16 -19.18 7.05
N GLN A 301 -3.98 -18.78 6.07
CA GLN A 301 -4.64 -17.47 6.06
C GLN A 301 -5.64 -17.29 7.20
N VAL A 302 -6.18 -18.39 7.77
CA VAL A 302 -7.06 -18.32 8.95
C VAL A 302 -6.20 -18.20 10.22
N ARG A 303 -5.10 -18.97 10.32
CA ARG A 303 -4.15 -18.90 11.45
C ARG A 303 -3.50 -17.52 11.57
N GLU A 304 -3.04 -16.94 10.46
CA GLU A 304 -2.48 -15.59 10.39
C GLU A 304 -3.50 -14.55 10.85
N CYS A 305 -4.73 -14.63 10.33
CA CYS A 305 -5.81 -13.74 10.72
C CYS A 305 -6.18 -13.87 12.21
N ALA A 306 -6.11 -15.08 12.77
CA ALA A 306 -6.32 -15.33 14.19
C ALA A 306 -5.23 -14.69 15.06
N ALA A 307 -3.95 -14.84 14.69
CA ALA A 307 -2.85 -14.16 15.37
C ALA A 307 -3.04 -12.63 15.36
N ARG A 308 -3.38 -12.06 14.20
CA ARG A 308 -3.67 -10.63 14.02
C ARG A 308 -4.88 -10.16 14.85
N ALA A 309 -5.93 -10.96 14.95
CA ALA A 309 -7.10 -10.66 15.77
C ALA A 309 -6.77 -10.65 17.27
N LEU A 310 -5.96 -11.61 17.74
CA LEU A 310 -5.52 -11.71 19.14
C LEU A 310 -4.58 -10.56 19.52
N ALA A 311 -3.71 -10.12 18.61
CA ALA A 311 -2.89 -8.91 18.75
C ALA A 311 -3.75 -7.67 19.03
N ARG A 312 -4.79 -7.44 18.21
CA ARG A 312 -5.75 -6.33 18.37
C ARG A 312 -6.55 -6.39 19.67
N MET A 313 -6.72 -7.58 20.24
CA MET A 313 -7.40 -7.78 21.53
C MET A 313 -6.45 -7.64 22.74
N LYS A 314 -5.13 -7.57 22.53
CA LYS A 314 -4.07 -7.49 23.57
C LYS A 314 -4.29 -8.46 24.75
N SER A 315 -4.72 -9.70 24.47
CA SER A 315 -5.13 -10.63 25.52
C SER A 315 -4.01 -11.59 25.90
N GLU A 316 -3.49 -11.48 27.13
CA GLU A 316 -2.46 -12.40 27.67
C GLU A 316 -2.84 -13.88 27.60
N ARG A 317 -4.15 -14.20 27.64
CA ARG A 317 -4.65 -15.58 27.52
C ARG A 317 -4.30 -16.23 26.18
N ALA A 318 -4.01 -15.42 25.16
CA ALA A 318 -3.56 -15.87 23.84
C ALA A 318 -2.07 -16.22 23.80
N VAL A 319 -1.24 -15.72 24.72
CA VAL A 319 0.23 -15.80 24.66
C VAL A 319 0.73 -17.23 24.47
N LYS A 320 0.20 -18.21 25.22
CA LYS A 320 0.59 -19.62 25.09
C LYS A 320 0.28 -20.19 23.69
N ALA A 321 -0.83 -19.78 23.08
CA ALA A 321 -1.23 -20.25 21.75
C ALA A 321 -0.44 -19.54 20.64
N LEU A 322 -0.18 -18.24 20.79
CA LEU A 322 0.68 -17.47 19.88
C LEU A 322 2.13 -17.96 19.93
N THR A 323 2.62 -18.33 21.12
CA THR A 323 3.93 -18.97 21.30
C THR A 323 4.06 -20.26 20.50
N HIS A 324 3.00 -21.07 20.42
CA HIS A 324 2.99 -22.26 19.57
C HIS A 324 2.94 -21.91 18.07
N GLY A 325 2.25 -20.81 17.70
CA GLY A 325 2.26 -20.25 16.34
C GLY A 325 3.62 -19.73 15.85
N LEU A 326 4.61 -19.59 16.75
CA LEU A 326 5.99 -19.30 16.37
C LEU A 326 6.67 -20.47 15.64
N SER A 327 6.14 -21.69 15.74
CA SER A 327 6.65 -22.88 15.03
C SER A 327 5.77 -23.27 13.83
N ASP A 328 4.96 -22.35 13.30
CA ASP A 328 4.08 -22.62 12.17
C ASP A 328 4.87 -22.91 10.87
N PRO A 329 4.46 -23.90 10.04
CA PRO A 329 5.12 -24.15 8.75
C PRO A 329 5.09 -22.94 7.81
N ASN A 330 4.10 -22.05 7.93
CA ASN A 330 3.97 -20.85 7.12
C ASN A 330 4.62 -19.63 7.80
N TRP A 331 5.57 -18.98 7.11
CA TRP A 331 6.33 -17.87 7.67
C TRP A 331 5.49 -16.63 7.96
N GLN A 332 4.42 -16.36 7.19
CA GLN A 332 3.51 -15.24 7.47
C GLN A 332 2.78 -15.45 8.80
N VAL A 333 2.40 -16.70 9.15
CA VAL A 333 1.83 -17.02 10.46
C VAL A 333 2.86 -16.81 11.57
N ARG A 334 4.12 -17.28 11.40
CA ARG A 334 5.20 -17.06 12.40
C ARG A 334 5.45 -15.56 12.63
N SER A 335 5.63 -14.79 11.56
CA SER A 335 5.81 -13.33 11.60
C SER A 335 4.65 -12.62 12.31
N MET A 336 3.39 -13.00 12.01
CA MET A 336 2.22 -12.43 12.67
C MET A 336 2.08 -12.87 14.14
N ALA A 337 2.51 -14.08 14.49
CA ALA A 337 2.55 -14.54 15.88
C ALA A 337 3.59 -13.75 16.71
N VAL A 338 4.77 -13.49 16.15
CA VAL A 338 5.78 -12.60 16.74
C VAL A 338 5.22 -11.19 16.95
N ALA A 339 4.62 -10.59 15.91
CA ALA A 339 4.01 -9.27 16.01
C ALA A 339 2.87 -9.22 17.03
N ALA A 340 2.08 -10.29 17.16
CA ALA A 340 1.02 -10.39 18.15
C ALA A 340 1.56 -10.46 19.59
N LEU A 341 2.63 -11.21 19.83
CA LEU A 341 3.28 -11.29 21.14
C LEU A 341 3.89 -9.95 21.55
N ARG A 342 4.50 -9.22 20.61
CA ARG A 342 4.96 -7.84 20.78
C ARG A 342 3.82 -6.90 21.18
N GLU A 343 2.69 -6.93 20.47
CA GLU A 343 1.55 -6.05 20.78
C GLU A 343 0.88 -6.34 22.12
N ILE A 344 0.97 -7.58 22.61
CA ILE A 344 0.51 -7.98 23.95
C ILE A 344 1.53 -7.55 25.02
N GLY A 345 2.83 -7.55 24.71
CA GLY A 345 3.89 -7.13 25.63
C GLY A 345 4.21 -8.14 26.74
N SER A 346 3.98 -9.44 26.52
CA SER A 346 4.11 -10.44 27.58
C SER A 346 5.54 -11.01 27.68
N GLU A 347 6.21 -10.73 28.79
CA GLU A 347 7.54 -11.28 29.14
C GLU A 347 7.62 -12.82 29.04
N ARG A 348 6.50 -13.53 29.26
CA ARG A 348 6.41 -15.00 29.12
C ARG A 348 6.69 -15.53 27.72
N SER A 349 6.76 -14.65 26.72
CA SER A 349 7.10 -15.00 25.35
C SER A 349 8.58 -14.83 25.00
N ILE A 350 9.39 -14.25 25.89
CA ILE A 350 10.80 -13.93 25.63
C ILE A 350 11.61 -15.18 25.25
N GLU A 351 11.55 -16.26 26.04
CA GLU A 351 12.28 -17.52 25.73
C GLU A 351 11.95 -18.06 24.34
N ALA A 352 10.67 -18.08 23.96
CA ALA A 352 10.27 -18.59 22.65
C ALA A 352 10.59 -17.60 21.49
N LEU A 353 10.56 -16.30 21.75
CA LEU A 353 11.00 -15.30 20.76
C LEU A 353 12.52 -15.34 20.53
N ILE A 354 13.31 -15.76 21.52
CA ILE A 354 14.75 -15.98 21.39
C ILE A 354 15.05 -17.13 20.43
N ASP A 355 14.29 -18.23 20.48
CA ASP A 355 14.45 -19.33 19.55
C ASP A 355 14.20 -18.89 18.09
N VAL A 356 13.17 -18.05 17.88
CA VAL A 356 12.76 -17.50 16.56
C VAL A 356 13.80 -16.54 15.95
N LEU A 357 14.81 -16.10 16.70
CA LEU A 357 15.95 -15.38 16.11
C LEU A 357 16.73 -16.24 15.11
N HIS A 358 16.63 -17.56 15.19
CA HIS A 358 17.28 -18.51 14.28
C HIS A 358 16.34 -18.98 13.15
N ASP A 359 15.21 -18.28 12.93
CA ASP A 359 14.27 -18.60 11.85
C ASP A 359 14.92 -18.44 10.47
N GLU A 360 14.64 -19.39 9.58
CA GLU A 360 15.13 -19.43 8.20
C GLU A 360 14.65 -18.23 7.37
N GLU A 361 13.47 -17.68 7.69
CA GLU A 361 12.89 -16.52 6.99
C GLU A 361 13.34 -15.21 7.63
N TRP A 362 13.99 -14.34 6.85
CA TRP A 362 14.60 -13.10 7.35
C TRP A 362 13.60 -12.15 8.00
N MET A 363 12.40 -12.06 7.42
CA MET A 363 11.31 -11.23 7.96
C MET A 363 10.86 -11.71 9.35
N VAL A 364 10.93 -13.01 9.62
CA VAL A 364 10.50 -13.60 10.90
C VAL A 364 11.53 -13.31 11.99
N HIS A 365 12.82 -13.56 11.74
CA HIS A 365 13.85 -13.27 12.74
C HIS A 365 14.04 -11.76 12.98
N TRP A 366 13.81 -10.90 11.97
CA TRP A 366 13.81 -9.45 12.17
C TRP A 366 12.69 -8.99 13.11
N GLN A 367 11.45 -9.47 12.86
CA GLN A 367 10.32 -9.17 13.73
C GLN A 367 10.58 -9.68 15.15
N ALA A 368 11.28 -10.81 15.32
CA ALA A 368 11.59 -11.37 16.65
C ALA A 368 12.59 -10.48 17.41
N ALA A 369 13.66 -10.04 16.75
CA ALA A 369 14.59 -9.06 17.33
C ALA A 369 13.87 -7.76 17.72
N TYR A 370 13.04 -7.20 16.83
CA TYR A 370 12.25 -6.01 17.11
C TYR A 370 11.23 -6.22 18.27
N ALA A 371 10.59 -7.40 18.33
CA ALA A 371 9.64 -7.75 19.37
C ALA A 371 10.32 -7.83 20.75
N LEU A 372 11.46 -8.50 20.84
CA LEU A 372 12.26 -8.62 22.07
C LEU A 372 12.69 -7.26 22.60
N GLY A 373 13.12 -6.34 21.72
CA GLY A 373 13.49 -4.97 22.10
C GLY A 373 12.30 -4.12 22.56
N LYS A 374 11.10 -4.37 22.01
CA LYS A 374 9.85 -3.72 22.44
C LYS A 374 9.27 -4.27 23.74
N ILE A 375 9.52 -5.54 24.07
CA ILE A 375 9.04 -6.20 25.29
C ILE A 375 9.95 -5.85 26.48
N GLY A 376 11.27 -5.88 26.28
CA GLY A 376 12.26 -5.23 27.16
C GLY A 376 12.42 -5.78 28.58
N THR A 377 13.35 -6.72 28.77
CA THR A 377 13.92 -7.05 30.10
C THR A 377 15.44 -7.16 30.05
N ILE A 378 16.11 -7.07 31.21
CA ILE A 378 17.57 -7.18 31.33
C ILE A 378 18.10 -8.58 30.93
N ASP A 379 17.22 -9.59 31.00
CA ASP A 379 17.53 -11.00 30.70
C ASP A 379 17.82 -11.26 29.21
N ILE A 380 17.60 -10.26 28.34
CA ILE A 380 17.93 -10.31 26.92
C ILE A 380 19.45 -10.15 26.65
N LEU A 381 20.20 -9.54 27.57
CA LEU A 381 21.63 -9.21 27.36
C LEU A 381 22.51 -10.45 27.04
N PRO A 382 22.37 -11.61 27.72
CA PRO A 382 23.12 -12.83 27.38
C PRO A 382 22.72 -13.48 26.04
N VAL A 383 21.63 -13.02 25.42
CA VAL A 383 21.17 -13.45 24.09
C VAL A 383 21.70 -12.49 23.03
N LEU A 384 21.58 -11.18 23.24
CA LEU A 384 22.17 -10.18 22.35
C LEU A 384 23.68 -10.37 22.22
N ALA A 385 24.37 -10.69 23.32
CA ALA A 385 25.80 -11.01 23.31
C ALA A 385 26.16 -12.33 22.58
N ARG A 386 25.17 -13.21 22.30
CA ARG A 386 25.33 -14.37 21.40
C ARG A 386 25.02 -13.99 19.96
N MET A 387 23.95 -13.24 19.71
CA MET A 387 23.61 -12.74 18.38
C MET A 387 24.70 -11.85 17.78
N GLU A 388 25.36 -11.00 18.58
CA GLU A 388 26.52 -10.20 18.15
C GLU A 388 27.74 -11.07 17.75
N ARG A 389 27.74 -12.34 18.16
CA ARG A 389 28.78 -13.31 17.79
C ARG A 389 28.31 -14.29 16.72
N ASP A 390 27.08 -14.12 16.22
CA ASP A 390 26.55 -14.92 15.13
C ASP A 390 27.20 -14.51 13.80
N THR A 391 27.35 -15.50 12.93
CA THR A 391 27.87 -15.36 11.56
C THR A 391 26.92 -14.63 10.61
N ASN A 392 25.62 -14.60 10.92
CA ASN A 392 24.63 -13.83 10.17
C ASN A 392 24.78 -12.34 10.50
N SER A 393 25.29 -11.56 9.53
CA SER A 393 25.56 -10.12 9.70
C SER A 393 24.33 -9.32 10.11
N PHE A 394 23.13 -9.74 9.71
CA PHE A 394 21.88 -9.04 9.99
C PHE A 394 21.39 -9.28 11.43
N LEU A 395 21.56 -10.50 11.96
CA LEU A 395 21.33 -10.80 13.38
C LEU A 395 22.35 -10.06 14.27
N ASN A 396 23.61 -10.02 13.82
CA ASN A 396 24.70 -9.31 14.47
C ASN A 396 24.42 -7.79 14.59
N GLU A 397 24.02 -7.16 13.49
CA GLU A 397 23.68 -5.74 13.45
C GLU A 397 22.40 -5.42 14.23
N SER A 398 21.38 -6.26 14.13
CA SER A 398 20.12 -6.11 14.90
C SER A 398 20.37 -6.22 16.41
N ALA A 399 21.25 -7.12 16.84
CA ALA A 399 21.64 -7.26 18.24
C ALA A 399 22.39 -6.02 18.77
N ARG A 400 23.30 -5.45 17.95
CA ARG A 400 23.99 -4.20 18.28
C ARG A 400 23.03 -3.02 18.41
N LYS A 401 22.04 -2.90 17.52
CA LYS A 401 20.98 -1.88 17.60
C LYS A 401 20.16 -2.01 18.88
N LEU A 402 19.81 -3.24 19.30
CA LEU A 402 19.12 -3.50 20.57
C LEU A 402 19.99 -3.21 21.80
N LEU A 403 21.25 -3.65 21.83
CA LEU A 403 22.17 -3.39 22.94
C LEU A 403 22.33 -1.88 23.18
N ARG A 404 22.58 -1.11 22.11
CA ARG A 404 22.66 0.36 22.16
C ARG A 404 21.38 1.01 22.69
N SER A 405 20.20 0.44 22.43
CA SER A 405 18.93 0.96 22.97
C SER A 405 18.68 0.62 24.44
N LEU A 406 19.31 -0.45 24.95
CA LEU A 406 19.20 -0.88 26.35
C LEU A 406 20.23 -0.19 27.24
N ASP A 407 21.45 0.05 26.75
CA ASP A 407 22.52 0.76 27.48
C ASP A 407 22.11 2.19 27.90
N VAL A 408 21.13 2.80 27.21
CA VAL A 408 20.52 4.10 27.58
C VAL A 408 19.88 4.07 28.99
N LEU A 409 19.56 2.89 29.53
CA LEU A 409 18.97 2.73 30.87
C LEU A 409 20.00 2.48 31.98
N THR A 410 21.30 2.30 31.67
CA THR A 410 22.33 1.86 32.64
C THR A 410 23.68 2.60 32.54
N GLU A 411 23.71 3.87 32.90
CA GLU A 411 24.92 4.66 33.23
C GLU A 411 24.56 5.64 34.38
N PRO A 412 25.49 6.06 35.29
CA PRO A 412 26.88 6.40 34.92
C PRO A 412 28.02 6.11 35.93
N THR A 413 29.30 6.23 35.51
CA THR A 413 30.30 7.19 36.08
C THR A 413 31.74 7.12 35.50
N LYS A 414 32.45 8.27 35.55
CA LYS A 414 33.75 8.60 34.92
C LYS A 414 35.02 8.04 35.59
N ALA A 415 36.09 7.79 34.80
CA ALA A 415 37.51 8.03 35.16
C ALA A 415 38.45 8.13 33.91
N SER A 416 39.75 8.44 34.08
CA SER A 416 40.73 8.79 33.00
C SER A 416 42.18 8.38 33.38
N ARG A 417 43.25 8.37 32.55
CA ARG A 417 43.61 8.88 31.18
C ARG A 417 44.93 8.16 30.75
N PRO A 418 45.43 8.12 29.47
CA PRO A 418 46.14 9.26 28.84
C PRO A 418 46.07 9.32 27.28
N ARG A 419 46.99 10.05 26.62
CA ARG A 419 46.80 10.79 25.34
C ARG A 419 47.64 10.32 24.14
N ALA A 420 47.09 10.48 22.93
CA ALA A 420 47.77 11.01 21.74
C ALA A 420 46.92 12.16 21.14
N VAL A 421 47.42 12.93 20.16
CA VAL A 421 46.97 14.33 19.92
C VAL A 421 46.13 14.56 18.66
N TYR A 422 44.94 15.16 18.82
CA TYR A 422 44.35 16.12 17.88
C TYR A 422 43.68 17.28 18.65
N ARG A 423 43.50 18.46 18.03
CA ARG A 423 43.15 19.71 18.73
C ARG A 423 41.67 20.13 18.56
N SER A 424 40.80 19.63 19.43
CA SER A 424 39.59 20.33 19.91
C SER A 424 39.22 19.77 21.29
N ALA A 425 38.70 20.60 22.20
CA ALA A 425 38.31 20.16 23.54
C ALA A 425 36.90 19.52 23.62
N ASN A 426 36.12 19.65 22.55
CA ASN A 426 34.86 18.94 22.33
C ASN A 426 34.93 18.31 20.91
N PRO A 427 34.75 16.99 20.73
CA PRO A 427 34.73 16.37 19.40
C PRO A 427 33.62 16.93 18.50
N TYR A 428 32.58 17.53 19.09
CA TYR A 428 31.43 18.13 18.41
C TYR A 428 31.40 19.66 18.49
N ALA A 429 32.54 20.32 18.75
CA ALA A 429 32.59 21.77 19.05
C ALA A 429 31.90 22.66 17.98
N ASN A 430 31.95 22.24 16.72
CA ASN A 430 31.37 22.93 15.56
C ASN A 430 30.46 21.99 14.74
N MET A 431 29.80 21.02 15.41
CA MET A 431 28.84 20.11 14.78
C MET A 431 27.52 20.12 15.57
N CYS A 432 26.42 20.14 14.84
CA CYS A 432 25.07 20.03 15.39
C CYS A 432 24.66 18.55 15.44
N TYR A 433 24.11 18.12 16.58
CA TYR A 433 23.50 16.79 16.69
C TYR A 433 22.09 16.82 16.07
N ILE A 434 21.86 15.94 15.11
CA ILE A 434 20.54 15.67 14.54
C ILE A 434 20.01 14.39 15.19
N PRO A 435 18.89 14.44 15.93
CA PRO A 435 18.38 13.28 16.65
C PRO A 435 17.84 12.20 15.71
N ALA A 436 18.00 10.93 16.12
CA ALA A 436 17.37 9.78 15.47
C ALA A 436 15.84 9.97 15.36
N GLY A 437 15.24 9.45 14.30
CA GLY A 437 13.79 9.49 14.09
C GLY A 437 13.37 9.75 12.64
N GLU A 438 12.06 9.70 12.43
CA GLU A 438 11.38 9.88 11.15
C GLU A 438 11.27 11.36 10.78
N PHE A 439 11.30 11.67 9.48
CA PHE A 439 10.93 12.97 8.92
C PHE A 439 10.32 12.78 7.53
N ILE A 440 9.62 13.81 7.04
CA ILE A 440 9.11 13.85 5.67
C ILE A 440 10.22 14.37 4.74
N MET A 441 10.70 13.51 3.86
CA MET A 441 11.64 13.81 2.79
C MET A 441 10.88 14.12 1.50
N GLY A 442 11.35 15.09 0.71
CA GLY A 442 10.70 15.48 -0.54
C GLY A 442 9.44 16.33 -0.34
N THR A 443 8.71 16.56 -1.43
CA THR A 443 7.54 17.44 -1.43
C THR A 443 6.57 17.06 -2.54
N ASP A 444 5.27 17.06 -2.26
CA ASP A 444 4.23 16.86 -3.28
C ASP A 444 3.96 18.15 -4.10
N VAL A 445 4.47 19.30 -3.63
CA VAL A 445 4.31 20.61 -4.27
C VAL A 445 5.67 21.19 -4.68
N GLY A 446 5.76 21.79 -5.86
CA GLY A 446 7.02 22.29 -6.41
C GLY A 446 7.63 21.33 -7.45
N ALA A 447 8.95 21.18 -7.46
CA ALA A 447 9.70 20.45 -8.49
C ALA A 447 9.35 18.95 -8.52
N GLU A 448 9.22 18.39 -9.72
CA GLU A 448 8.77 17.00 -9.91
C GLU A 448 9.81 15.97 -9.48
N ASN A 449 11.10 16.29 -9.61
CA ASN A 449 12.21 15.43 -9.18
C ASN A 449 12.31 15.25 -7.65
N ALA A 450 11.59 16.06 -6.88
CA ALA A 450 11.48 15.98 -5.42
C ALA A 450 10.17 15.32 -4.93
N ARG A 451 9.36 14.76 -5.84
CA ARG A 451 8.12 14.01 -5.53
C ARG A 451 8.37 12.50 -5.47
N PRO A 452 7.59 11.75 -4.67
CA PRO A 452 6.59 12.22 -3.71
C PRO A 452 7.23 12.66 -2.38
N ALA A 453 6.46 13.35 -1.54
CA ALA A 453 6.77 13.44 -0.12
C ALA A 453 6.64 12.04 0.51
N HIS A 454 7.64 11.60 1.27
CA HIS A 454 7.68 10.26 1.86
C HIS A 454 8.40 10.24 3.21
N GLU A 455 8.04 9.28 4.06
CA GLU A 455 8.66 9.12 5.38
C GLU A 455 10.03 8.43 5.27
N VAL A 456 11.05 9.02 5.89
CA VAL A 456 12.39 8.46 5.97
C VAL A 456 12.85 8.45 7.43
N PHE A 457 13.27 7.29 7.93
CA PHE A 457 13.94 7.17 9.22
C PHE A 457 15.45 7.38 9.04
N LEU A 458 16.03 8.21 9.90
CA LEU A 458 17.48 8.34 10.02
C LEU A 458 17.89 8.14 11.48
N GLU A 459 19.03 7.46 11.66
CA GLU A 459 19.73 7.39 12.94
C GLU A 459 20.17 8.79 13.42
N GLY A 460 20.69 8.86 14.64
CA GLY A 460 21.31 10.08 15.14
C GLY A 460 22.68 10.30 14.49
N PHE A 461 22.95 11.52 14.04
CA PHE A 461 24.24 11.87 13.43
C PHE A 461 24.63 13.31 13.79
N PHE A 462 25.91 13.63 13.63
CA PHE A 462 26.42 14.98 13.72
C PHE A 462 26.63 15.55 12.32
N ILE A 463 26.23 16.79 12.08
CA ILE A 463 26.51 17.54 10.85
C ILE A 463 27.30 18.81 11.18
N ASP A 464 28.24 19.18 10.32
CA ASP A 464 28.99 20.44 10.48
C ASP A 464 28.03 21.64 10.52
N THR A 465 28.21 22.49 11.54
CA THR A 465 27.41 23.70 11.74
C THR A 465 27.50 24.65 10.55
N TYR A 466 28.63 24.61 9.82
CA TYR A 466 28.99 25.47 8.70
C TYR A 466 29.48 24.65 7.51
N GLU A 467 29.42 25.25 6.31
CA GLU A 467 30.10 24.76 5.11
C GLU A 467 31.62 24.70 5.34
N VAL A 468 32.34 23.79 4.67
CA VAL A 468 33.80 23.71 4.76
C VAL A 468 34.41 24.99 4.20
N THR A 469 35.22 25.70 5.00
CA THR A 469 35.81 26.97 4.58
C THR A 469 37.10 26.79 3.79
N ASN A 470 37.46 27.80 3.00
CA ASN A 470 38.75 27.84 2.29
C ASN A 470 39.96 27.63 3.21
N ALA A 471 39.95 28.21 4.43
CA ALA A 471 41.04 28.05 5.39
C ALA A 471 41.11 26.65 6.02
N HIS A 472 40.00 25.90 6.06
CA HIS A 472 40.01 24.49 6.45
C HIS A 472 40.49 23.60 5.30
N TYR A 473 39.94 23.78 4.09
CA TYR A 473 40.32 22.98 2.92
C TYR A 473 41.82 23.13 2.55
N LYS A 474 42.39 24.32 2.72
CA LYS A 474 43.84 24.59 2.54
C LYS A 474 44.77 23.75 3.42
N GLN A 475 44.28 23.19 4.53
CA GLN A 475 45.05 22.31 5.41
C GLN A 475 45.14 20.88 4.87
N PHE A 476 44.13 20.44 4.11
CA PHE A 476 44.11 19.19 3.37
C PHE A 476 44.89 19.29 2.06
N ASP A 477 44.61 20.33 1.27
CA ASP A 477 45.30 20.64 0.02
C ASP A 477 46.08 21.96 0.12
N PRO A 478 47.41 21.90 0.38
CA PRO A 478 48.28 23.07 0.37
C PRO A 478 48.40 23.76 -0.99
N SER A 479 47.91 23.18 -2.10
CA SER A 479 47.89 23.82 -3.41
C SER A 479 46.69 24.74 -3.63
N HIS A 480 45.55 24.48 -2.97
CA HIS A 480 44.31 25.28 -3.07
C HIS A 480 44.54 26.79 -2.90
N THR A 481 44.03 27.64 -3.79
CA THR A 481 44.24 29.10 -3.72
C THR A 481 42.93 29.86 -3.58
N TYR A 482 42.90 30.83 -2.66
CA TYR A 482 41.78 31.73 -2.43
C TYR A 482 42.30 33.12 -2.03
N PRO A 483 41.53 34.21 -2.24
CA PRO A 483 41.90 35.55 -1.79
C PRO A 483 42.08 35.61 -0.26
N ALA A 484 43.06 36.37 0.23
CA ALA A 484 43.50 36.28 1.63
C ALA A 484 42.38 36.55 2.65
N GLU A 485 41.45 37.46 2.32
CA GLU A 485 40.27 37.82 3.10
C GLU A 485 39.15 36.75 3.09
N GLN A 486 39.20 35.78 2.16
CA GLN A 486 38.15 34.77 1.95
C GLN A 486 38.36 33.47 2.75
N GLY A 487 39.23 33.47 3.76
CA GLY A 487 39.48 32.28 4.59
C GLY A 487 38.24 31.72 5.32
N ARG A 488 37.24 32.56 5.61
CA ARG A 488 35.95 32.17 6.22
C ARG A 488 34.81 31.91 5.22
N TYR A 489 35.08 32.01 3.93
CA TYR A 489 34.09 31.73 2.88
C TYR A 489 34.09 30.23 2.59
N PRO A 490 32.96 29.64 2.12
CA PRO A 490 32.93 28.25 1.74
C PRO A 490 33.95 27.96 0.63
N VAL A 491 34.52 26.75 0.64
CA VAL A 491 35.33 26.25 -0.45
C VAL A 491 34.44 25.95 -1.65
N VAL A 492 34.88 26.37 -2.84
CA VAL A 492 34.20 26.15 -4.11
C VAL A 492 35.19 25.78 -5.20
N ASN A 493 34.69 25.35 -6.37
CA ASN A 493 35.47 24.76 -7.47
C ASN A 493 36.15 23.42 -7.12
N VAL A 494 35.66 22.73 -6.10
CA VAL A 494 36.04 21.36 -5.74
C VAL A 494 35.09 20.34 -6.37
N THR A 495 35.65 19.23 -6.83
CA THR A 495 34.88 18.08 -7.32
C THR A 495 34.28 17.28 -6.17
N TRP A 496 33.35 16.38 -6.48
CA TRP A 496 32.77 15.47 -5.49
C TRP A 496 33.85 14.58 -4.83
N GLU A 497 34.79 14.07 -5.63
CA GLU A 497 35.87 13.22 -5.11
C GLU A 497 36.84 13.96 -4.18
N GLU A 498 37.14 15.23 -4.48
CA GLU A 498 37.94 16.08 -3.59
C GLU A 498 37.22 16.40 -2.28
N ALA A 499 35.91 16.68 -2.34
CA ALA A 499 35.07 16.89 -1.17
C ALA A 499 34.99 15.62 -0.29
N ARG A 500 34.83 14.45 -0.92
CA ARG A 500 34.86 13.14 -0.25
C ARG A 500 36.21 12.85 0.40
N ALA A 501 37.31 13.03 -0.34
CA ALA A 501 38.66 12.81 0.17
C ALA A 501 39.02 13.74 1.34
N TYR A 502 38.59 15.00 1.31
CA TYR A 502 38.70 15.90 2.46
C TYR A 502 37.92 15.38 3.67
N ALA A 503 36.66 14.94 3.47
CA ALA A 503 35.81 14.46 4.55
C ALA A 503 36.42 13.22 5.22
N GLU A 504 36.87 12.25 4.42
CA GLU A 504 37.58 11.05 4.89
C GLU A 504 38.88 11.41 5.64
N TRP A 505 39.66 12.37 5.13
CA TRP A 505 40.91 12.83 5.78
C TRP A 505 40.69 13.42 7.18
N ILE A 506 39.56 14.09 7.44
CA ILE A 506 39.20 14.57 8.78
C ILE A 506 38.41 13.54 9.62
N GLY A 507 38.29 12.30 9.17
CA GLY A 507 37.57 11.22 9.89
C GLY A 507 36.05 11.41 9.90
N LYS A 508 35.50 11.91 8.80
CA LYS A 508 34.08 12.16 8.55
C LYS A 508 33.68 11.60 7.16
N ARG A 509 32.44 11.87 6.74
CA ARG A 509 31.93 11.60 5.39
C ARG A 509 31.08 12.76 4.88
N LEU A 510 30.71 12.75 3.60
CA LEU A 510 29.68 13.65 3.08
C LEU A 510 28.29 13.26 3.64
N PRO A 511 27.38 14.23 3.85
CA PRO A 511 26.00 13.93 4.21
C PRO A 511 25.32 13.12 3.11
N THR A 512 24.47 12.17 3.48
CA THR A 512 23.46 11.69 2.54
C THR A 512 22.46 12.79 2.23
N GLU A 513 21.77 12.66 1.11
CA GLU A 513 20.68 13.54 0.69
C GLU A 513 19.61 13.68 1.78
N ALA A 514 19.24 12.57 2.40
CA ALA A 514 18.26 12.52 3.47
C ALA A 514 18.76 13.22 4.75
N GLU A 515 20.02 13.00 5.14
CA GLU A 515 20.62 13.65 6.32
C GLU A 515 20.69 15.16 6.15
N TRP A 516 21.11 15.63 4.98
CA TRP A 516 21.12 17.05 4.66
C TRP A 516 19.69 17.64 4.73
N GLU A 517 18.69 16.95 4.14
CA GLU A 517 17.32 17.45 4.16
C GLU A 517 16.72 17.47 5.57
N LYS A 518 16.94 16.42 6.38
CA LYS A 518 16.50 16.40 7.78
C LYS A 518 17.14 17.52 8.58
N ALA A 519 18.45 17.76 8.40
CA ALA A 519 19.18 18.81 9.08
C ALA A 519 18.68 20.23 8.74
N SER A 520 18.12 20.43 7.53
CA SER A 520 17.57 21.72 7.10
C SER A 520 16.12 21.93 7.54
N ARG A 521 15.21 20.98 7.30
CA ARG A 521 13.76 21.19 7.55
C ARG A 521 13.21 20.67 8.87
N GLY A 522 13.94 19.78 9.54
CA GLY A 522 13.47 19.09 10.75
C GLY A 522 12.30 18.13 10.50
N ALA A 523 11.80 17.51 11.57
CA ALA A 523 10.70 16.54 11.50
C ALA A 523 9.36 17.14 11.02
N GLU A 524 9.19 18.46 11.15
CA GLU A 524 7.96 19.18 10.77
C GLU A 524 7.81 19.42 9.25
N GLY A 525 8.80 19.03 8.43
CA GLY A 525 8.70 19.14 6.98
C GLY A 525 8.68 20.59 6.44
N ARG A 526 9.42 21.50 7.08
CA ARG A 526 9.47 22.94 6.71
C ARG A 526 9.95 23.18 5.26
N VAL A 527 9.59 24.35 4.71
CA VAL A 527 9.98 24.77 3.34
C VAL A 527 11.36 25.43 3.34
N TYR A 528 11.61 26.29 4.33
CA TYR A 528 12.92 26.88 4.64
C TYR A 528 13.28 26.53 6.10
N PRO A 529 14.56 26.58 6.53
CA PRO A 529 14.96 26.14 7.86
C PRO A 529 14.22 26.85 9.01
N TRP A 530 13.90 28.13 8.80
CA TRP A 530 13.18 28.99 9.75
C TRP A 530 11.64 28.94 9.63
N GLY A 531 11.04 28.31 8.61
CA GLY A 531 9.58 28.25 8.45
C GLY A 531 9.06 28.10 7.01
N SER A 532 7.82 28.54 6.76
CA SER A 532 7.18 28.55 5.43
C SER A 532 7.55 29.75 4.57
N ASP A 533 7.80 30.90 5.21
CA ASP A 533 7.87 32.19 4.53
C ASP A 533 9.32 32.56 4.22
N PHE A 534 9.56 32.98 2.98
CA PHE A 534 10.88 33.36 2.51
C PHE A 534 11.31 34.73 3.06
N ASP A 535 12.54 34.82 3.53
CA ASP A 535 13.16 36.03 4.08
C ASP A 535 14.59 36.17 3.52
N SER A 536 14.84 37.18 2.69
CA SER A 536 16.16 37.40 2.06
C SER A 536 17.23 37.90 3.03
N GLN A 537 16.88 38.20 4.29
CA GLN A 537 17.84 38.53 5.35
C GLN A 537 18.32 37.29 6.12
N ARG A 538 17.92 36.08 5.69
CA ARG A 538 18.26 34.79 6.34
C ARG A 538 19.09 33.84 5.48
N CYS A 539 19.38 34.21 4.23
CA CYS A 539 20.13 33.37 3.31
C CYS A 539 20.78 34.20 2.20
N ASN A 540 21.88 33.69 1.62
CA ASN A 540 22.49 34.26 0.43
C ASN A 540 21.90 33.60 -0.84
N THR A 541 20.77 34.11 -1.31
CA THR A 541 20.16 33.78 -2.62
C THR A 541 20.18 35.01 -3.54
N GLN A 542 19.64 34.90 -4.77
CA GLN A 542 19.51 36.06 -5.68
C GLN A 542 18.86 37.28 -5.01
N GLU A 543 17.86 37.06 -4.16
CA GLU A 543 17.10 38.09 -3.46
C GLU A 543 17.91 38.84 -2.38
N SER A 544 19.06 38.30 -1.94
CA SER A 544 19.97 39.02 -1.03
C SER A 544 20.70 40.18 -1.72
N GLY A 545 20.83 40.10 -3.05
CA GLY A 545 21.53 41.10 -3.86
C GLY A 545 23.05 41.05 -3.83
N HIS A 546 23.68 40.17 -3.03
CA HIS A 546 25.15 40.10 -2.92
C HIS A 546 25.84 39.70 -4.22
N ARG A 547 25.24 38.79 -5.01
CA ARG A 547 25.78 38.28 -6.29
C ARG A 547 27.20 37.69 -6.19
N THR A 548 27.54 37.17 -5.02
CA THR A 548 28.80 36.51 -4.70
C THR A 548 28.62 35.72 -3.40
N LEU A 549 29.62 34.91 -3.04
CA LEU A 549 29.67 34.17 -1.77
C LEU A 549 29.72 35.12 -0.57
N THR A 550 29.29 34.61 0.59
CA THR A 550 29.41 35.27 1.89
C THR A 550 30.22 34.40 2.85
N PRO A 551 30.81 34.97 3.92
CA PRO A 551 31.32 34.18 5.04
C PRO A 551 30.24 33.24 5.60
N VAL A 552 30.63 32.02 5.99
CA VAL A 552 29.70 30.98 6.50
C VAL A 552 28.99 31.35 7.81
N ASP A 553 29.43 32.44 8.46
CA ASP A 553 28.89 32.96 9.72
C ASP A 553 28.03 34.23 9.54
N SER A 554 27.51 34.47 8.33
CA SER A 554 26.77 35.70 7.99
C SER A 554 25.30 35.72 8.44
N TYR A 555 24.58 34.59 8.36
CA TYR A 555 23.12 34.56 8.51
C TYR A 555 22.66 33.94 9.84
N GLN A 556 22.90 34.66 10.94
CA GLN A 556 22.55 34.16 12.29
C GLN A 556 21.07 33.80 12.45
N ASN A 557 20.16 34.50 11.75
CA ASN A 557 18.72 34.22 11.77
C ASN A 557 18.27 33.15 10.75
N GLY A 558 19.20 32.62 9.94
CA GLY A 558 18.96 31.59 8.92
C GLY A 558 19.10 30.14 9.40
N GLN A 559 19.48 29.95 10.67
CA GLN A 559 19.72 28.63 11.25
C GLN A 559 18.50 27.70 11.18
N SER A 560 18.76 26.41 10.98
CA SER A 560 17.74 25.36 11.15
C SER A 560 17.37 25.14 12.63
N VAL A 561 16.34 24.33 12.88
CA VAL A 561 15.93 23.93 14.25
C VAL A 561 17.05 23.24 15.05
N PHE A 562 18.09 22.74 14.38
CA PHE A 562 19.24 22.10 15.00
C PHE A 562 20.47 23.04 15.10
N GLY A 563 20.31 24.32 14.75
CA GLY A 563 21.38 25.32 14.81
C GLY A 563 22.39 25.27 13.65
N VAL A 564 22.04 24.60 12.55
CA VAL A 564 22.92 24.47 11.37
C VAL A 564 22.72 25.67 10.43
N TRP A 565 23.81 26.26 9.94
CA TRP A 565 23.83 27.49 9.16
C TRP A 565 23.90 27.23 7.66
N ASP A 566 23.47 28.21 6.87
CA ASP A 566 23.59 28.25 5.40
C ASP A 566 23.12 26.96 4.70
N LEU A 567 22.08 26.31 5.25
CA LEU A 567 21.37 25.21 4.58
C LEU A 567 20.35 25.72 3.53
N VAL A 568 20.32 27.02 3.26
CA VAL A 568 19.62 27.63 2.13
C VAL A 568 20.50 28.76 1.61
N GLY A 569 20.82 28.74 0.32
CA GLY A 569 21.69 29.73 -0.32
C GLY A 569 23.18 29.50 -0.05
N ASN A 570 23.99 30.54 -0.21
CA ASN A 570 25.45 30.54 -0.24
C ASN A 570 26.03 29.55 -1.27
N VAL A 571 26.29 28.28 -0.96
CA VAL A 571 26.67 27.26 -1.95
C VAL A 571 25.71 26.07 -2.02
N LEU A 572 25.63 25.48 -3.22
CA LEU A 572 25.09 24.13 -3.38
C LEU A 572 26.07 23.14 -2.76
N GLU A 573 25.56 22.11 -2.13
CA GLU A 573 26.39 21.16 -1.40
C GLU A 573 26.40 19.78 -2.02
N TRP A 574 27.61 19.22 -2.20
CA TRP A 574 27.80 17.82 -2.51
C TRP A 574 27.25 16.92 -1.40
N THR A 575 26.38 15.98 -1.77
CA THR A 575 25.92 14.88 -0.92
C THR A 575 26.62 13.56 -1.30
N ALA A 576 26.41 12.49 -0.54
CA ALA A 576 26.94 11.17 -0.84
C ALA A 576 26.15 10.43 -1.95
N ASP A 577 24.92 10.85 -2.26
CA ASP A 577 23.97 10.07 -3.05
C ASP A 577 24.01 10.35 -4.54
N ARG A 578 23.83 9.27 -5.32
CA ARG A 578 23.61 9.32 -6.77
C ARG A 578 22.25 9.91 -7.07
N TYR A 579 22.12 10.65 -8.18
CA TYR A 579 20.83 11.18 -8.60
C TYR A 579 19.94 10.05 -9.12
N THR A 580 19.02 9.61 -8.26
CA THR A 580 18.06 8.53 -8.51
C THR A 580 16.63 8.99 -8.20
N PRO A 581 15.60 8.32 -8.77
CA PRO A 581 14.21 8.61 -8.44
C PRO A 581 13.92 8.25 -6.99
N TYR A 582 13.02 9.01 -6.36
CA TYR A 582 12.48 8.64 -5.05
C TYR A 582 11.60 7.38 -5.13
N PRO A 583 11.48 6.61 -4.04
CA PRO A 583 10.54 5.50 -3.97
C PRO A 583 9.13 5.92 -4.39
N LEU A 584 8.51 5.12 -5.27
CA LEU A 584 7.17 5.36 -5.82
C LEU A 584 7.01 6.65 -6.66
N SER A 585 8.11 7.32 -7.05
CA SER A 585 8.03 8.47 -7.94
C SER A 585 7.57 8.07 -9.35
N GLN A 586 6.68 8.88 -9.91
CA GLN A 586 6.24 8.80 -11.31
C GLN A 586 7.01 9.77 -12.21
N TYR A 587 7.90 10.59 -11.64
CA TYR A 587 8.78 11.45 -12.42
C TYR A 587 9.88 10.59 -13.04
N ASP A 588 9.98 10.63 -14.36
CA ASP A 588 11.00 9.95 -15.15
C ASP A 588 11.98 10.99 -15.73
N SER A 589 13.26 10.64 -15.77
CA SER A 589 14.34 11.52 -16.21
C SER A 589 15.46 10.70 -16.86
N PRO A 590 15.97 11.12 -18.04
CA PRO A 590 17.09 10.43 -18.69
C PRO A 590 18.40 10.55 -17.89
N ASP A 591 18.46 11.42 -16.88
CA ASP A 591 19.64 11.63 -16.03
C ASP A 591 19.70 10.65 -14.83
N PHE A 592 18.69 9.80 -14.65
CA PHE A 592 18.67 8.79 -13.59
C PHE A 592 19.55 7.58 -13.91
N GLY A 593 20.43 7.22 -12.97
CA GLY A 593 21.38 6.10 -13.12
C GLY A 593 22.68 6.48 -13.85
N GLU A 594 22.78 7.70 -14.36
CA GLU A 594 24.00 8.30 -14.90
C GLU A 594 24.93 8.81 -13.79
N ASP A 595 26.12 9.28 -14.14
CA ASP A 595 27.21 9.66 -13.21
C ASP A 595 26.98 11.01 -12.45
N PHE A 596 25.72 11.36 -12.20
CA PHE A 596 25.30 12.55 -11.46
C PHE A 596 25.20 12.30 -9.95
N ILE A 597 25.64 13.30 -9.16
CA ILE A 597 25.50 13.35 -7.70
C ILE A 597 24.45 14.39 -7.34
N VAL A 598 23.66 14.14 -6.29
CA VAL A 598 22.70 15.11 -5.77
C VAL A 598 23.39 16.31 -5.10
N LEU A 599 22.87 17.50 -5.41
CA LEU A 599 23.21 18.78 -4.81
C LEU A 599 22.01 19.36 -4.06
N ARG A 600 22.24 19.88 -2.85
CA ARG A 600 21.20 20.49 -2.00
C ARG A 600 21.55 21.93 -1.56
N GLY A 601 20.56 22.68 -1.10
CA GLY A 601 20.70 24.04 -0.52
C GLY A 601 20.30 25.23 -1.42
N GLY A 602 20.36 25.08 -2.74
CA GLY A 602 20.46 26.26 -3.61
C GLY A 602 21.81 26.96 -3.45
N SER A 603 21.97 28.18 -3.94
CA SER A 603 23.21 28.98 -3.76
C SER A 603 22.94 30.46 -4.06
N TRP A 604 23.95 31.32 -3.97
CA TRP A 604 23.84 32.75 -4.27
C TRP A 604 23.35 33.09 -5.70
N ILE A 605 23.44 32.15 -6.65
CA ILE A 605 22.88 32.29 -8.01
C ILE A 605 21.43 31.80 -8.16
N HIS A 606 20.86 31.13 -7.16
CA HIS A 606 19.52 30.55 -7.22
C HIS A 606 18.47 31.50 -6.63
N ALA A 607 17.27 31.50 -7.22
CA ALA A 607 16.11 32.21 -6.66
C ALA A 607 15.46 31.38 -5.55
N LYS A 608 14.64 32.01 -4.69
CA LYS A 608 13.98 31.36 -3.54
C LYS A 608 13.24 30.06 -3.85
N GLN A 609 12.63 29.91 -5.03
CA GLN A 609 11.93 28.69 -5.44
C GLN A 609 12.87 27.49 -5.70
N GLN A 610 14.15 27.74 -5.92
CA GLN A 610 15.20 26.74 -6.14
C GLN A 610 16.08 26.53 -4.90
N ALA A 611 15.87 27.33 -3.84
CA ALA A 611 16.62 27.32 -2.60
C ALA A 611 15.67 27.00 -1.42
N THR A 612 14.96 25.87 -1.52
CA THR A 612 14.12 25.32 -0.45
C THR A 612 14.78 24.06 0.12
N CYS A 613 14.40 23.64 1.34
CA CYS A 613 14.98 22.44 1.95
C CYS A 613 14.78 21.17 1.11
N ALA A 614 13.67 21.07 0.37
CA ALA A 614 13.36 19.93 -0.50
C ALA A 614 13.88 20.08 -1.95
N SER A 615 14.57 21.18 -2.28
CA SER A 615 15.07 21.42 -3.64
C SER A 615 16.22 20.46 -3.98
N ARG A 616 16.01 19.60 -4.98
CA ARG A 616 17.04 18.73 -5.55
C ARG A 616 17.62 19.35 -6.83
N LEU A 617 18.93 19.57 -6.83
CA LEU A 617 19.73 19.77 -8.04
C LEU A 617 20.73 18.61 -8.16
N TYR A 618 21.46 18.54 -9.26
CA TYR A 618 22.47 17.50 -9.49
C TYR A 618 23.55 17.99 -10.45
N ALA A 619 24.74 17.39 -10.38
CA ALA A 619 25.85 17.65 -11.31
C ALA A 619 26.76 16.42 -11.43
N PRO A 620 27.51 16.28 -12.54
CA PRO A 620 28.48 15.19 -12.69
C PRO A 620 29.54 15.26 -11.58
N ALA A 621 30.00 14.11 -11.08
CA ALA A 621 30.97 14.05 -9.97
C ALA A 621 32.27 14.85 -10.22
N GLY A 622 32.71 14.95 -11.49
CA GLY A 622 33.87 15.73 -11.92
C GLY A 622 33.63 17.23 -12.14
N ASN A 623 32.42 17.74 -11.90
CA ASN A 623 32.11 19.15 -12.08
C ASN A 623 32.85 20.03 -11.06
N ARG A 624 33.28 21.22 -11.50
CA ARG A 624 33.81 22.29 -10.65
C ARG A 624 33.02 23.56 -10.91
N SER A 625 32.40 24.12 -9.90
CA SER A 625 31.66 25.38 -10.02
C SER A 625 31.92 26.29 -8.83
N ASN A 626 31.93 27.60 -9.07
CA ASN A 626 32.18 28.65 -8.07
C ASN A 626 31.00 28.91 -7.11
N PHE A 627 29.98 28.05 -7.16
CA PHE A 627 28.80 28.06 -6.30
C PHE A 627 28.47 26.66 -5.75
N ILE A 628 29.36 25.68 -5.91
CA ILE A 628 29.24 24.33 -5.31
C ILE A 628 30.39 24.14 -4.32
N GLY A 629 30.04 23.83 -3.08
CA GLY A 629 30.92 23.43 -1.99
C GLY A 629 30.36 22.20 -1.28
N PHE A 630 30.61 22.06 0.03
CA PHE A 630 30.13 20.93 0.83
C PHE A 630 30.27 21.17 2.34
N ARG A 631 29.58 20.35 3.14
CA ARG A 631 29.83 20.16 4.58
C ARG A 631 29.99 18.66 4.89
N CYS A 632 30.44 18.30 6.09
CA CYS A 632 30.65 16.91 6.48
C CYS A 632 29.70 16.46 7.60
N VAL A 633 29.48 15.15 7.70
CA VAL A 633 28.77 14.50 8.81
C VAL A 633 29.62 13.43 9.48
N LYS A 634 29.24 13.04 10.69
CA LYS A 634 29.82 11.93 11.43
C LYS A 634 28.73 11.16 12.19
N ASP A 635 28.80 9.83 12.09
CA ASP A 635 27.91 8.90 12.79
C ASP A 635 28.13 8.90 14.32
N LEU A 636 27.12 8.43 15.06
CA LEU A 636 27.28 8.07 16.48
C LEU A 636 28.13 6.81 16.61
N GLU A 637 29.30 6.92 17.27
CA GLU A 637 30.21 5.79 17.56
C GLU A 637 29.52 4.67 18.36
#